data_AF-W6MFB7-F1
#
_entry.id   AF-W6MFB7-F1
#
_cell.length_a   1.000
_cell.length_b   1.000
_cell.length_c   1.000
_cell.angle_alpha   90.00
_cell.angle_beta   90.00
_cell.angle_gamma   90.00
#
_symmetry.space_group_name_H-M   'P 1'
#
loop_
_entity.id
_entity.type
_entity.pdbx_description
1 polymer ?
#
loop_
_entity_poly.entity_id
_entity_poly.type
_entity_poly.pdbx_seq_one_letter_code
_entity_poly.pdbx_strand_id
1 'polypeptide(L)'
;MIYGITALTVLNLIVACAGLNESNASAMTAASAFLVMYNFFYNIAIGPLPYIMATEVSSVSLRAKTMALATITNYAFQCMWSFCLPYMFNADQANMGSKINFIFTGMSFLSIFVFYFIQPETAGRSFEEIDELFANNVSPRKWKSYKTQKQQQSDKFYDKLKQEVSHNEYASDHEEV
;
A
#
# COMPACT_ATOMS: atom_id res chain seq x y z
N MET A 1 4.03 -0.49 -0.63
CA MET A 1 2.91 -1.01 -1.45
C MET A 1 3.38 -1.66 -2.76
N ILE A 2 4.21 -0.97 -3.57
CA ILE A 2 4.69 -1.47 -4.88
C ILE A 2 5.34 -2.86 -4.78
N TYR A 3 6.23 -3.09 -3.81
CA TYR A 3 6.88 -4.39 -3.59
C TYR A 3 5.88 -5.53 -3.32
N GLY A 4 4.77 -5.22 -2.64
CA GLY A 4 3.70 -6.18 -2.39
C GLY A 4 2.97 -6.55 -3.67
N ILE A 5 2.60 -5.55 -4.49
CA ILE A 5 1.92 -5.77 -5.76
C ILE A 5 2.82 -6.53 -6.75
N THR A 6 4.12 -6.24 -6.79
CA THR A 6 5.08 -6.98 -7.63
C THR A 6 5.19 -8.44 -7.20
N ALA A 7 5.26 -8.72 -5.89
CA ALA A 7 5.30 -10.09 -5.38
C ALA A 7 4.02 -10.87 -5.75
N LEU A 8 2.86 -10.22 -5.61
CA LEU A 8 1.56 -10.81 -5.96
C LEU A 8 1.43 -11.08 -7.46
N THR A 9 1.95 -10.18 -8.30
CA THR A 9 1.96 -10.38 -9.76
C THR A 9 2.82 -11.58 -10.16
N VAL A 10 3.98 -11.75 -9.53
CA VAL A 10 4.86 -12.91 -9.76
C VAL A 10 4.18 -14.21 -9.30
N LEU A 11 3.55 -14.21 -8.11
CA LEU A 11 2.83 -15.39 -7.61
C LEU A 11 1.65 -15.78 -8.50
N ASN A 12 0.86 -14.81 -8.96
CA ASN A 12 -0.23 -15.07 -9.91
C ASN A 12 0.28 -15.64 -11.23
N LEU A 13 1.42 -15.17 -11.73
CA LEU A 13 2.04 -15.72 -12.93
C LEU A 13 2.50 -17.17 -12.72
N ILE A 14 3.10 -17.49 -11.57
CA ILE A 14 3.53 -18.86 -11.25
C ILE A 14 2.33 -19.80 -11.17
N VAL A 15 1.24 -19.39 -10.51
CA VAL A 15 0.00 -20.18 -10.43
C VAL A 15 -0.60 -20.38 -11.83
N ALA A 16 -0.60 -19.34 -12.66
CA ALA A 16 -1.09 -19.40 -14.03
C ALA A 16 -0.30 -20.39 -14.89
N CYS A 17 1.04 -20.34 -14.82
CA CYS A 17 1.92 -21.25 -15.55
C CYS A 17 1.82 -22.69 -15.05
N ALA A 18 1.77 -22.91 -13.73
CA ALA A 18 1.67 -24.24 -13.14
C ALA A 18 0.37 -24.95 -13.54
N GLY A 19 -0.71 -24.19 -13.68
CA GLY A 19 -1.99 -24.74 -14.08
C GLY A 19 -2.19 -24.95 -15.58
N LEU A 20 -1.21 -24.67 -16.43
CA LEU A 20 -1.26 -25.08 -17.86
C LEU A 20 -1.12 -26.60 -18.03
N ASN A 21 -0.53 -27.29 -17.04
CA ASN A 21 -0.31 -28.73 -17.04
C ASN A 21 -1.36 -29.45 -16.18
N GLU A 22 -2.62 -29.40 -16.59
CA GLU A 22 -3.77 -29.98 -15.86
C GLU A 22 -3.66 -31.50 -15.66
N SER A 23 -2.85 -32.20 -16.46
CA SER A 23 -2.64 -33.65 -16.33
C SER A 23 -1.73 -34.05 -15.15
N ASN A 24 -0.99 -33.11 -14.55
CA ASN A 24 0.00 -33.41 -13.51
C ASN A 24 -0.54 -33.03 -12.13
N ALA A 25 -0.97 -34.03 -11.34
CA ALA A 25 -1.48 -33.81 -9.98
C ALA A 25 -0.48 -33.06 -9.08
N SER A 26 0.83 -33.33 -9.20
CA SER A 26 1.87 -32.61 -8.45
C SER A 26 1.94 -31.12 -8.81
N ALA A 27 1.69 -30.74 -10.06
CA ALA A 27 1.68 -29.35 -10.49
C ALA A 27 0.46 -28.59 -9.94
N MET A 28 -0.69 -29.25 -9.86
CA MET A 28 -1.90 -28.67 -9.27
C MET A 28 -1.76 -28.45 -7.75
N THR A 29 -1.16 -29.40 -7.03
CA THR A 29 -0.86 -29.25 -5.60
C THR A 29 0.16 -28.13 -5.34
N ALA A 30 1.17 -27.98 -6.21
CA ALA A 30 2.09 -26.85 -6.12
C ALA A 30 1.37 -25.52 -6.37
N ALA A 31 0.50 -25.45 -7.38
CA ALA A 31 -0.27 -24.24 -7.71
C ALA A 31 -1.17 -23.79 -6.55
N SER A 32 -1.85 -24.71 -5.87
CA SER A 32 -2.67 -24.37 -4.69
C SER A 32 -1.81 -23.88 -3.51
N ALA A 33 -0.63 -24.45 -3.28
CA ALA A 33 0.31 -23.96 -2.26
C ALA A 33 0.78 -22.53 -2.55
N PHE A 34 1.10 -22.21 -3.81
CA PHE A 34 1.45 -20.85 -4.22
C PHE A 34 0.26 -19.87 -4.11
N LEU A 35 -0.98 -20.35 -4.32
CA LEU A 35 -2.18 -19.53 -4.11
C LEU A 35 -2.40 -19.20 -2.62
N VAL A 36 -2.12 -20.13 -1.71
CA VAL A 36 -2.15 -19.85 -0.27
C VAL A 36 -1.06 -18.83 0.10
N MET A 37 0.13 -18.95 -0.48
CA MET A 37 1.20 -17.97 -0.31
C MET A 37 0.82 -16.58 -0.84
N TYR A 38 0.12 -16.52 -1.99
CA TYR A 38 -0.46 -15.28 -2.50
C TYR A 38 -1.38 -14.63 -1.47
N ASN A 39 -2.27 -15.39 -0.82
CA ASN A 39 -3.15 -14.86 0.22
C ASN A 39 -2.38 -14.28 1.41
N PHE A 40 -1.27 -14.89 1.80
CA PHE A 40 -0.43 -14.36 2.86
C PHE A 40 0.15 -12.98 2.52
N PHE A 41 0.77 -12.83 1.35
CA PHE A 41 1.30 -11.54 0.90
C PHE A 41 0.20 -10.50 0.66
N TYR A 42 -0.97 -10.94 0.20
CA TYR A 42 -2.12 -10.08 -0.01
C TYR A 42 -2.58 -9.44 1.30
N ASN A 43 -2.71 -10.25 2.37
CA ASN A 43 -3.16 -9.75 3.67
C ASN A 43 -2.16 -8.80 4.35
N ILE A 44 -0.86 -8.95 4.09
CA ILE A 44 0.16 -8.03 4.65
C ILE A 44 0.24 -6.73 3.84
N ALA A 45 0.11 -6.81 2.52
CA ALA A 45 0.27 -5.65 1.65
C ALA A 45 -1.09 -5.02 1.27
N ILE A 46 -1.82 -5.62 0.34
CA ILE A 46 -3.00 -4.99 -0.28
C ILE A 46 -4.21 -4.97 0.66
N GLY A 47 -4.28 -5.86 1.65
CA GLY A 47 -5.35 -5.87 2.64
C GLY A 47 -5.45 -4.54 3.40
N PRO A 48 -4.44 -4.15 4.19
CA PRO A 48 -4.51 -2.95 5.04
C PRO A 48 -3.99 -1.68 4.37
N LEU A 49 -2.99 -1.75 3.48
CA LEU A 49 -2.30 -0.55 2.97
C LEU A 49 -3.22 0.47 2.29
N PRO A 50 -4.19 0.09 1.43
CA PRO A 50 -5.06 1.07 0.77
C PRO A 50 -5.91 1.88 1.74
N TYR A 51 -6.37 1.24 2.84
CA TYR A 51 -7.15 1.91 3.88
C TYR A 51 -6.28 2.87 4.68
N ILE A 52 -5.04 2.48 4.99
CA ILE A 52 -4.07 3.36 5.65
C ILE A 52 -3.78 4.58 4.75
N MET A 53 -3.44 4.35 3.48
CA MET A 53 -3.19 5.43 2.51
C MET A 53 -4.39 6.37 2.36
N ALA A 54 -5.62 5.85 2.33
CA ALA A 54 -6.83 6.67 2.25
C ALA A 54 -7.01 7.59 3.48
N THR A 55 -6.57 7.14 4.66
CA THR A 55 -6.58 7.97 5.88
C THR A 55 -5.43 8.98 5.95
N GLU A 56 -4.26 8.63 5.42
CA GLU A 56 -3.08 9.50 5.39
C GLU A 56 -3.20 10.63 4.36
N VAL A 57 -3.80 10.34 3.21
CA VAL A 57 -3.98 11.30 2.11
C VAL A 57 -5.17 12.24 2.37
N SER A 58 -6.15 11.82 3.18
CA SER A 58 -7.32 12.64 3.47
C SER A 58 -7.05 13.64 4.59
N SER A 59 -7.47 14.89 4.36
CA SER A 59 -7.53 15.89 5.42
C SER A 59 -8.46 15.42 6.54
N VAL A 60 -8.14 15.79 7.78
CA VAL A 60 -8.78 15.30 9.01
C VAL A 60 -10.31 15.45 8.97
N SER A 61 -10.82 16.54 8.39
CA SER A 61 -12.26 16.83 8.30
C SER A 61 -13.01 15.97 7.26
N LEU A 62 -12.30 15.49 6.23
CA LEU A 62 -12.86 14.73 5.11
C LEU A 62 -12.55 13.22 5.18
N ARG A 63 -11.74 12.80 6.16
CA ARG A 63 -11.30 11.42 6.34
C ARG A 63 -12.45 10.43 6.42
N ALA A 64 -13.47 10.74 7.22
CA ALA A 64 -14.64 9.86 7.36
C ALA A 64 -15.39 9.65 6.03
N LYS A 65 -15.58 10.73 5.25
CA LYS A 65 -16.27 10.67 3.95
C LYS A 65 -15.44 9.91 2.91
N THR A 66 -14.14 10.15 2.88
CA THR A 66 -13.20 9.47 1.95
C THR A 66 -13.14 7.97 2.25
N MET A 67 -13.06 7.60 3.52
CA MET A 67 -13.09 6.20 3.94
C MET A 67 -14.40 5.51 3.62
N ALA A 68 -15.53 6.19 3.82
CA ALA A 68 -16.84 5.66 3.45
C ALA A 68 -16.91 5.39 1.93
N LEU A 69 -16.46 6.35 1.11
CA LEU A 69 -16.44 6.17 -0.35
C LEU A 69 -15.53 5.02 -0.77
N ALA A 70 -14.30 4.94 -0.23
CA ALA A 70 -13.38 3.85 -0.50
C ALA A 70 -13.97 2.48 -0.14
N THR A 71 -14.67 2.40 1.00
CA THR A 71 -15.32 1.17 1.47
C THR A 71 -16.47 0.78 0.55
N ILE A 72 -17.35 1.71 0.18
CA ILE A 72 -18.47 1.44 -0.74
C ILE A 72 -17.95 0.95 -2.09
N THR A 73 -16.93 1.60 -2.64
CA THR A 73 -16.30 1.18 -3.90
C THR A 73 -15.70 -0.22 -3.77
N ASN A 74 -15.02 -0.54 -2.67
CA ASN A 74 -14.47 -1.87 -2.43
C ASN A 74 -15.58 -2.95 -2.39
N TYR A 75 -16.66 -2.73 -1.64
CA TYR A 75 -17.79 -3.66 -1.59
C TYR A 75 -18.52 -3.77 -2.93
N ALA A 76 -18.60 -2.71 -3.72
CA ALA A 76 -19.18 -2.77 -5.06
C ALA A 76 -18.37 -3.70 -5.99
N PHE A 77 -17.03 -3.62 -5.94
CA PHE A 77 -16.17 -4.54 -6.68
C PHE A 77 -16.26 -5.97 -6.14
N GLN A 78 -16.33 -6.17 -4.82
CA GLN A 78 -16.56 -7.50 -4.25
C GLN A 78 -17.90 -8.09 -4.70
N CYS A 79 -18.96 -7.28 -4.76
CA CYS A 79 -20.26 -7.70 -5.27
C CYS A 79 -20.17 -8.13 -6.74
N MET A 80 -19.51 -7.33 -7.59
CA MET A 80 -19.26 -7.69 -8.99
C MET A 80 -18.52 -9.04 -9.11
N TRP A 81 -17.44 -9.23 -8.35
CA TRP A 81 -16.66 -10.48 -8.37
C TRP A 81 -17.43 -11.67 -7.80
N SER A 82 -18.33 -11.46 -6.84
CA SER A 82 -19.20 -12.51 -6.29
C SER A 82 -20.07 -13.15 -7.38
N PHE A 83 -20.49 -12.38 -8.39
CA PHE A 83 -21.18 -12.93 -9.55
C PHE A 83 -20.22 -13.43 -10.61
N CYS A 84 -19.16 -12.69 -10.94
CA CYS A 84 -18.24 -13.07 -12.04
C CYS A 84 -17.42 -14.34 -11.75
N LEU A 85 -16.89 -14.51 -10.53
CA LEU A 85 -16.00 -15.64 -10.21
C LEU A 85 -16.68 -17.01 -10.38
N PRO A 86 -17.91 -17.26 -9.87
CA PRO A 86 -18.61 -18.51 -10.10
C PRO A 86 -18.81 -18.83 -11.59
N TYR A 87 -19.17 -17.84 -12.42
CA TYR A 87 -19.31 -18.05 -13.87
C TYR A 87 -17.98 -18.42 -14.54
N MET A 88 -16.87 -17.86 -14.06
CA MET A 88 -15.54 -18.14 -14.63
C MET A 88 -15.01 -19.54 -14.22
N PHE A 89 -15.32 -19.99 -13.01
CA PHE A 89 -14.86 -21.29 -12.48
C PHE A 89 -15.76 -22.48 -12.84
N ASN A 90 -17.04 -22.26 -13.12
CA ASN A 90 -17.96 -23.36 -13.46
C ASN A 90 -17.56 -24.06 -14.76
N ALA A 91 -17.50 -25.39 -14.71
CA ALA A 91 -17.08 -26.26 -15.81
C ALA A 91 -18.02 -26.22 -17.03
N ASP A 92 -19.30 -25.90 -16.83
CA ASP A 92 -20.33 -25.81 -17.89
C ASP A 92 -20.30 -24.49 -18.67
N GLN A 93 -19.50 -23.51 -18.24
CA GLN A 93 -19.47 -22.17 -18.83
C GLN A 93 -18.07 -21.90 -19.42
N ALA A 94 -17.27 -21.08 -18.74
CA ALA A 94 -15.99 -20.62 -19.29
C ALA A 94 -14.84 -21.63 -19.10
N ASN A 95 -14.99 -22.59 -18.16
CA ASN A 95 -13.98 -23.59 -17.78
C ASN A 95 -12.54 -23.06 -17.81
N MET A 96 -12.35 -21.83 -17.29
CA MET A 96 -11.08 -21.14 -17.45
C MET A 96 -10.02 -21.62 -16.44
N GLY A 97 -10.40 -22.44 -15.45
CA GLY A 97 -9.49 -23.10 -14.52
C GLY A 97 -8.35 -22.19 -14.05
N SER A 98 -7.12 -22.62 -14.31
CA SER A 98 -5.90 -21.87 -13.98
C SER A 98 -5.65 -20.64 -14.85
N LYS A 99 -6.22 -20.59 -16.08
CA LYS A 99 -6.00 -19.52 -17.06
C LYS A 99 -6.56 -18.18 -16.60
N ILE A 100 -7.52 -18.20 -15.67
CA ILE A 100 -8.06 -17.02 -14.99
C ILE A 100 -6.93 -16.19 -14.36
N ASN A 101 -5.90 -16.83 -13.82
CA ASN A 101 -4.78 -16.14 -13.18
C ASN A 101 -3.94 -15.32 -14.18
N PHE A 102 -3.97 -15.63 -15.49
CA PHE A 102 -3.32 -14.77 -16.50
C PHE A 102 -4.02 -13.41 -16.62
N ILE A 103 -5.35 -13.38 -16.53
CA ILE A 103 -6.14 -12.13 -16.56
C ILE A 103 -5.81 -11.29 -15.32
N PHE A 104 -5.79 -11.93 -14.14
CA PHE A 104 -5.43 -11.26 -12.89
C PHE A 104 -3.98 -10.80 -12.86
N THR A 105 -3.06 -11.55 -13.48
CA THR A 105 -1.66 -11.12 -13.65
C THR A 105 -1.58 -9.87 -14.52
N GLY A 106 -2.30 -9.83 -15.64
CA GLY A 106 -2.34 -8.66 -16.52
C GLY A 106 -2.92 -7.42 -15.83
N MET A 107 -4.01 -7.59 -15.08
CA MET A 107 -4.62 -6.52 -14.29
C MET A 107 -3.70 -6.03 -13.16
N SER A 108 -3.03 -6.97 -12.46
CA SER A 108 -2.07 -6.64 -11.40
C SER A 108 -0.85 -5.90 -11.96
N PHE A 109 -0.36 -6.31 -13.13
CA PHE A 109 0.75 -5.63 -13.81
C PHE A 109 0.38 -4.19 -14.20
N LEU A 110 -0.82 -3.97 -14.75
CA LEU A 110 -1.30 -2.62 -15.04
C LEU A 110 -1.41 -1.77 -13.76
N SER A 111 -1.86 -2.37 -12.66
CA SER A 111 -1.96 -1.67 -11.38
C SER A 111 -0.60 -1.20 -10.88
N ILE A 112 0.49 -1.98 -11.06
CA ILE A 112 1.85 -1.56 -10.70
C ILE A 112 2.21 -0.25 -11.41
N PHE A 113 1.91 -0.16 -12.71
CA PHE A 113 2.20 1.05 -13.49
C PHE A 113 1.41 2.24 -12.94
N VAL A 114 0.11 2.09 -12.75
CA VAL A 114 -0.75 3.17 -12.23
C VAL A 114 -0.29 3.64 -10.85
N PHE A 115 -0.05 2.71 -9.92
CA PHE A 115 0.42 3.06 -8.58
C PHE A 115 1.82 3.67 -8.59
N TYR A 116 2.70 3.27 -9.51
CA TYR A 116 4.02 3.88 -9.65
C TYR A 116 3.98 5.37 -10.08
N PHE A 117 2.95 5.81 -10.80
CA PHE A 117 2.81 7.23 -11.17
C PHE A 117 2.00 8.05 -10.17
N ILE A 118 0.95 7.46 -9.60
CA ILE A 118 -0.03 8.20 -8.80
C ILE A 118 0.33 8.20 -7.31
N GLN A 119 0.99 7.16 -6.80
CA GLN A 119 1.15 6.99 -5.36
C GLN A 119 2.23 7.91 -4.77
N PRO A 120 1.88 8.82 -3.85
CA PRO A 120 2.85 9.52 -3.01
C PRO A 120 3.39 8.59 -1.92
N GLU A 121 4.65 8.78 -1.53
CA GLU A 121 5.23 8.13 -0.36
C GLU A 121 4.93 8.99 0.88
N THR A 122 4.00 8.53 1.72
CA THR A 122 3.53 9.21 2.95
C THR A 122 4.26 8.74 4.21
N ALA A 123 5.10 7.71 4.11
CA ALA A 123 5.75 7.10 5.26
C ALA A 123 6.66 8.09 6.02
N GLY A 124 6.49 8.16 7.34
CA GLY A 124 7.33 8.97 8.23
C GLY A 124 7.04 10.47 8.20
N ARG A 125 5.88 10.89 7.68
CA ARG A 125 5.42 12.28 7.67
C ARG A 125 4.24 12.48 8.60
N SER A 126 4.15 13.66 9.21
CA SER A 126 2.95 14.03 9.99
C SER A 126 1.80 14.42 9.06
N PHE A 127 0.55 14.27 9.50
CA PHE A 127 -0.63 14.70 8.72
C PHE A 127 -0.55 16.16 8.29
N GLU A 128 0.00 16.99 9.17
CA GLU A 128 0.20 18.41 8.94
C GLU A 128 1.23 18.70 7.84
N GLU A 129 2.28 17.88 7.75
CA GLU A 129 3.27 18.00 6.67
C GLU A 129 2.70 17.55 5.33
N ILE A 130 1.86 16.52 5.34
CA ILE A 130 1.15 16.02 4.15
C ILE A 130 0.20 17.09 3.62
N ASP A 131 -0.55 17.76 4.49
CA ASP A 131 -1.43 18.88 4.11
C ASP A 131 -0.64 20.04 3.47
N GLU A 132 0.55 20.38 3.98
CA GLU A 132 1.41 21.41 3.38
C GLU A 132 1.95 20.99 1.99
N LEU A 133 2.26 19.71 1.80
CA LEU A 133 2.70 19.17 0.51
C LEU A 133 1.60 19.27 -0.55
N PHE A 134 0.34 19.00 -0.16
CA PHE A 134 -0.82 19.19 -1.02
C PHE A 134 -1.07 20.67 -1.33
N ALA A 135 -0.98 21.56 -0.33
CA ALA A 135 -1.16 23.00 -0.54
C ALA A 135 -0.11 23.59 -1.51
N ASN A 136 1.13 23.11 -1.43
CA ASN A 136 2.23 23.54 -2.30
C ASN A 136 2.26 22.82 -3.66
N ASN A 137 1.26 21.98 -3.99
CA ASN A 137 1.20 21.20 -5.24
C ASN A 137 2.50 20.44 -5.56
N VAL A 138 3.17 19.91 -4.53
CA VAL A 138 4.42 19.19 -4.71
C VAL A 138 4.12 17.84 -5.36
N SER A 139 4.81 17.54 -6.47
CA SER A 139 4.67 16.25 -7.14
C SER A 139 4.92 15.09 -6.15
N PRO A 140 4.05 14.05 -6.11
CA PRO A 140 4.14 12.88 -5.24
C PRO A 140 5.54 12.26 -5.11
N ARG A 141 6.35 12.35 -6.18
CA ARG A 141 7.71 11.78 -6.23
C ARG A 141 8.75 12.59 -5.45
N LYS A 142 8.50 13.87 -5.20
CA LYS A 142 9.42 14.76 -4.49
C LYS A 142 9.16 14.80 -2.98
N TRP A 143 8.10 14.13 -2.50
CA TRP A 143 7.68 14.17 -1.10
C TRP A 143 8.75 13.66 -0.13
N LYS A 144 9.55 12.66 -0.54
CA LYS A 144 10.66 12.16 0.28
C LYS A 144 11.77 13.20 0.47
N SER A 145 12.07 14.01 -0.54
CA SER A 145 13.17 14.99 -0.51
C SER A 145 12.73 16.41 -0.12
N TYR A 146 11.42 16.68 -0.10
CA TYR A 146 10.89 18.00 0.24
C TYR A 146 10.99 18.24 1.74
N LYS A 147 11.61 19.34 2.15
CA LYS A 147 11.63 19.77 3.56
C LYS A 147 10.50 20.75 3.79
N THR A 148 9.46 20.26 4.46
CA THR A 148 8.28 21.01 4.85
C THR A 148 8.63 22.10 5.86
N GLN A 149 7.95 23.26 5.83
CA GLN A 149 8.26 24.37 6.75
C GLN A 149 8.06 23.96 8.21
N LYS A 150 7.05 23.13 8.48
CA LYS A 150 6.82 22.55 9.80
C LYS A 150 7.98 21.68 10.30
N GLN A 151 8.58 20.89 9.42
CA GLN A 151 9.75 20.09 9.79
C GLN A 151 10.94 20.99 10.12
N GLN A 152 11.17 22.05 9.36
CA GLN A 152 12.22 23.03 9.65
C GLN A 152 11.98 23.78 10.96
N GLN A 153 10.73 24.06 11.33
CA GLN A 153 10.39 24.68 12.62
C GLN A 153 10.62 23.72 13.78
N SER A 154 10.24 22.45 13.62
CA SER A 154 10.47 21.40 14.62
C SER A 154 11.98 21.20 14.85
N ASP A 155 12.76 21.07 13.79
CA ASP A 155 14.23 20.94 13.87
C ASP A 155 14.86 22.14 14.63
N LYS A 156 14.45 23.37 14.29
CA LYS A 156 14.93 24.59 14.97
C LYS A 156 14.53 24.63 16.45
N PHE A 157 13.35 24.12 16.80
CA PHE A 157 12.90 24.04 18.19
C PHE A 157 13.69 23.00 18.98
N TYR A 158 13.96 21.83 18.39
CA TYR A 158 14.81 20.80 19.00
C TYR A 158 16.25 21.28 19.21
N ASP A 159 16.82 22.00 18.25
CA ASP A 159 18.18 22.56 18.38
C ASP A 159 18.25 23.60 19.51
N LYS A 160 17.22 24.43 19.67
CA LYS A 160 17.11 25.36 20.81
C LYS A 160 17.03 24.63 22.14
N LEU A 161 16.20 23.59 22.25
CA LEU A 161 16.08 22.79 23.48
C LEU A 161 17.40 22.10 23.83
N LYS A 162 18.13 21.57 22.85
CA LYS A 162 19.46 20.98 23.09
C LYS A 162 20.45 22.03 23.61
N GLN A 163 20.40 23.25 23.08
CA GLN A 163 21.22 24.35 23.59
C GLN A 163 20.82 24.74 25.02
N GLU A 164 19.52 24.85 25.32
CA GLU A 164 19.03 25.18 26.66
C GLU A 164 19.34 24.11 27.71
N VAL A 165 19.13 22.82 27.39
CA VAL A 165 19.46 21.70 28.27
C VAL A 165 20.97 21.64 28.51
N SER A 166 21.77 21.75 27.45
CA SER A 166 23.22 21.77 27.58
C SER A 166 23.69 22.94 28.46
N HIS A 167 23.10 24.12 28.30
CA HIS A 167 23.44 25.29 29.13
C HIS A 167 23.05 25.11 30.60
N ASN A 168 21.90 24.50 30.89
CA ASN A 168 21.46 24.21 32.25
C ASN A 168 22.27 23.10 32.92
N GLU A 169 22.70 22.08 32.18
CA GLU A 169 23.53 20.98 32.68
C GLU A 169 24.94 21.50 33.06
N TYR A 170 25.51 22.42 32.28
CA TYR A 170 26.73 23.13 32.66
C TYR A 170 26.54 24.08 33.85
N ALA A 171 25.36 24.69 34.02
CA ALA A 171 25.08 25.57 35.15
C ALA A 171 24.95 24.81 36.48
N SER A 172 24.32 23.62 36.47
CA SER A 172 24.20 22.77 37.66
C SER A 172 25.54 22.19 38.12
N ASP A 173 26.43 21.83 37.20
CA ASP A 173 27.77 21.31 37.53
C ASP A 173 28.67 22.38 38.19
N HIS A 174 28.38 23.67 37.98
CA HIS A 174 29.12 24.78 38.58
C HIS A 174 28.54 25.26 39.93
N GLU A 175 27.31 24.89 40.29
CA GLU A 175 26.72 25.22 41.60
C GLU A 175 27.03 24.17 42.69
N GLU A 176 27.49 22.97 42.33
CA GLU A 176 27.87 21.90 43.28
C GLU A 176 29.35 21.94 43.78
N VAL A 177 30.14 22.96 43.41
CA VAL A 177 31.56 23.10 43.80
C VAL A 177 31.79 24.18 44.86
#